data_AF-A0AAJ7T8J6-F1
#
_entry.id   AF-A0AAJ7T8J6-F1
#
_cell.length_a   1.000
_cell.length_b   1.000
_cell.length_c   1.000
_cell.angle_alpha   90.00
_cell.angle_beta   90.00
_cell.angle_gamma   90.00
#
_symmetry.space_group_name_H-M   'P 1'
#
loop_
_entity.id
_entity.type
_entity.pdbx_description
1 polymer ?
#
loop_
_entity_poly.entity_id
_entity_poly.type
_entity_poly.pdbx_seq_one_letter_code
_entity_poly.pdbx_strand_id
1 'polypeptide(L)'
;MDCSETIGDRNGPCYLHGGESPKDDRRYIMYHGTDVQGAHGILTQGFRRSARGMLGPGVYVSRDIEKARRYPIGKPENTKVILKLRVNVGRVKKIDGQDHPLRLTWHDEGYDTAWVPRGCGMVTSELEEDCVWDPERITVVGVEEAPSSKMKTTFLAMLNPNEVVQIVVKDLEGNSLRLMANLSESVLELKARIQSKWKVSPAQQRLAYGGTALQDGTSLAKCGLKQNSTVNLLHVDNAVDVFVKTLANKTLTIEVKLSNSVLSLKQKVHQKAGIAVNQQILTFGSHTLEDDQKLESYGIQQHSTITMQGRLRGG
;
A
#
# COMPACT_ATOMS: atom_id res chain seq x y z
N MET A 1 20.60 -2.34 -17.61
CA MET A 1 21.02 -1.56 -18.80
C MET A 1 21.43 -0.20 -18.31
N ASP A 2 22.61 0.19 -18.75
CA ASP A 2 23.42 1.32 -18.30
C ASP A 2 22.72 2.66 -18.59
N CYS A 3 22.61 3.54 -17.59
CA CYS A 3 22.09 4.90 -17.76
C CYS A 3 23.25 5.82 -18.16
N SER A 4 23.63 5.75 -19.43
CA SER A 4 24.50 6.73 -20.04
C SER A 4 23.78 8.08 -20.21
N GLU A 5 24.57 9.11 -20.01
CA GLU A 5 24.27 10.53 -20.05
C GLU A 5 23.31 10.93 -21.17
N THR A 6 22.14 11.47 -20.78
CA THR A 6 21.44 12.45 -21.61
C THR A 6 21.58 13.81 -20.94
N ILE A 7 22.44 14.62 -21.56
CA ILE A 7 22.52 16.06 -21.34
C ILE A 7 21.13 16.65 -21.64
N GLY A 8 20.49 17.25 -20.64
CA GLY A 8 19.40 18.19 -20.86
C GLY A 8 17.98 17.72 -20.53
N ASP A 9 17.73 17.29 -19.30
CA ASP A 9 16.45 17.63 -18.67
C ASP A 9 16.69 18.21 -17.26
N ARG A 10 16.61 19.54 -17.15
CA ARG A 10 16.60 20.25 -15.85
C ARG A 10 15.23 20.18 -15.17
N ASN A 11 14.21 19.62 -15.84
CA ASN A 11 12.81 19.68 -15.41
C ASN A 11 12.23 18.32 -14.97
N GLY A 12 12.88 17.20 -15.28
CA GLY A 12 12.47 15.86 -14.81
C GLY A 12 12.91 15.57 -13.36
N PRO A 13 12.09 14.88 -12.54
CA PRO A 13 12.53 14.42 -11.22
C PRO A 13 13.66 13.40 -11.38
N CYS A 14 14.83 13.69 -10.81
CA CYS A 14 15.92 12.72 -10.78
C CYS A 14 15.60 11.68 -9.69
N TYR A 15 15.43 10.42 -10.08
CA TYR A 15 15.37 9.29 -9.17
C TYR A 15 16.80 8.93 -8.74
N LEU A 16 17.42 9.75 -7.90
CA LEU A 16 18.62 9.30 -7.20
C LEU A 16 18.18 8.33 -6.11
N HIS A 17 18.77 7.13 -6.11
CA HIS A 17 18.55 6.16 -5.05
C HIS A 17 19.26 6.64 -3.77
N GLY A 18 18.76 6.20 -2.60
CA GLY A 18 19.32 6.63 -1.32
C GLY A 18 20.81 6.32 -1.20
N GLY A 19 21.62 7.31 -0.80
CA GLY A 19 23.07 7.20 -0.68
C GLY A 19 23.88 8.02 -1.69
N GLU A 20 23.27 8.53 -2.76
CA GLU A 20 23.93 9.45 -3.69
C GLU A 20 23.88 10.90 -3.19
N SER A 21 24.97 11.65 -3.44
CA SER A 21 25.02 13.06 -3.06
C SER A 21 24.03 13.88 -3.90
N PRO A 22 23.17 14.69 -3.25
CA PRO A 22 22.29 15.60 -3.97
C PRO A 22 23.14 16.64 -4.70
N LYS A 23 22.67 17.04 -5.88
CA LYS A 23 23.29 18.08 -6.70
C LYS A 23 22.46 19.35 -6.59
N ASP A 24 23.14 20.48 -6.62
CA ASP A 24 22.49 21.80 -6.58
C ASP A 24 21.46 21.96 -7.70
N ASP A 25 20.43 22.75 -7.40
CA ASP A 25 19.35 23.15 -8.31
C ASP A 25 18.59 21.98 -8.96
N ARG A 26 18.56 20.83 -8.28
CA ARG A 26 17.79 19.66 -8.69
C ARG A 26 16.51 19.51 -7.90
N ARG A 27 15.61 18.69 -8.46
CA ARG A 27 14.38 18.27 -7.80
C ARG A 27 14.42 16.78 -7.53
N TYR A 28 14.02 16.41 -6.32
CA TYR A 28 14.00 15.03 -5.86
C TYR A 28 12.63 14.63 -5.34
N ILE A 29 12.32 13.34 -5.48
CA ILE A 29 11.24 12.74 -4.71
C ILE A 29 11.75 12.44 -3.31
N MET A 30 11.04 12.94 -2.32
CA MET A 30 11.34 12.77 -0.90
C MET A 30 10.07 12.42 -0.14
N TYR A 31 10.21 12.08 1.14
CA TYR A 31 9.13 11.62 2.00
C TYR A 31 9.19 12.36 3.33
N HIS A 32 8.01 12.61 3.89
CA HIS A 32 7.83 13.16 5.22
C HIS A 32 6.80 12.32 5.98
N GLY A 33 7.26 11.73 7.09
CA GLY A 33 6.39 11.02 8.02
C GLY A 33 5.78 11.98 9.03
N THR A 34 4.46 11.90 9.18
CA THR A 34 3.67 12.73 10.08
C THR A 34 2.48 11.94 10.62
N ASP A 35 1.64 12.53 11.47
CA ASP A 35 0.39 11.91 11.87
C ASP A 35 -0.81 12.43 11.05
N VAL A 36 -1.99 11.83 11.24
CA VAL A 36 -3.23 12.22 10.53
C VAL A 36 -3.50 13.73 10.63
N GLN A 37 -3.30 14.32 11.80
CA GLN A 37 -3.55 15.75 12.02
C GLN A 37 -2.49 16.61 11.31
N GLY A 38 -1.22 16.23 11.39
CA GLY A 38 -0.13 16.88 10.69
C GLY A 38 -0.29 16.82 9.17
N ALA A 39 -0.67 15.67 8.63
CA ALA A 39 -0.97 15.51 7.20
C ALA A 39 -2.11 16.43 6.76
N HIS A 40 -3.21 16.48 7.51
CA HIS A 40 -4.32 17.39 7.22
C HIS A 40 -3.88 18.86 7.23
N GLY A 41 -3.09 19.26 8.24
CA GLY A 41 -2.54 20.62 8.34
C GLY A 41 -1.63 20.98 7.17
N ILE A 42 -0.69 20.10 6.80
CA ILE A 42 0.22 20.30 5.67
C ILE A 42 -0.54 20.44 4.36
N LEU A 43 -1.55 19.60 4.14
CA LEU A 43 -2.34 19.60 2.91
C LEU A 43 -3.25 20.84 2.76
N THR A 44 -3.63 21.47 3.88
CA THR A 44 -4.53 22.64 3.87
C THR A 44 -3.78 23.98 3.98
N GLN A 45 -2.62 23.99 4.63
CA GLN A 45 -1.90 25.22 5.00
C GLN A 45 -0.45 25.23 4.53
N GLY A 46 0.02 24.17 3.87
CA GLY A 46 1.41 23.99 3.51
C GLY A 46 2.30 23.56 4.68
N PHE A 47 3.56 23.29 4.38
CA PHE A 47 4.55 23.01 5.41
C PHE A 47 4.85 24.27 6.25
N ARG A 48 5.09 24.06 7.54
CA ARG A 48 5.62 25.09 8.44
C ARG A 48 7.01 24.68 8.89
N ARG A 49 7.93 25.63 8.84
CA ARG A 49 9.29 25.43 9.32
C ARG A 49 9.29 25.14 10.83
N SER A 50 10.05 24.13 11.24
CA SER A 50 10.39 23.94 12.65
C SER A 50 11.37 25.03 13.11
N ALA A 51 11.19 25.58 14.31
CA ALA A 51 12.12 26.55 14.88
C ALA A 51 13.46 25.93 15.33
N ARG A 52 13.51 24.61 15.52
CA ARG A 52 14.68 23.87 16.02
C ARG A 52 14.83 22.52 15.32
N GLY A 53 16.01 21.94 15.42
CA GLY A 53 16.32 20.59 14.94
C GLY A 53 17.83 20.38 14.87
N MET A 54 18.26 19.17 14.50
CA MET A 54 19.68 18.83 14.48
C MET A 54 20.49 19.58 13.41
N LEU A 55 19.82 20.05 12.36
CA LEU A 55 20.36 20.92 11.30
C LEU A 55 19.81 22.35 11.42
N GLY A 56 19.32 22.75 12.59
CA GLY A 56 18.70 24.06 12.78
C GLY A 56 17.25 24.12 12.30
N PRO A 57 16.73 25.32 12.03
CA PRO A 57 15.35 25.51 11.60
C PRO A 57 15.16 25.03 10.16
N GLY A 58 14.04 24.36 9.88
CA GLY A 58 13.71 23.89 8.53
C GLY A 58 12.57 22.88 8.54
N VAL A 59 12.28 22.34 7.35
CA VAL A 59 11.39 21.20 7.17
C VAL A 59 12.25 19.97 6.90
N TYR A 60 12.10 18.96 7.75
CA TYR A 60 12.88 17.73 7.67
C TYR A 60 12.18 16.70 6.78
N VAL A 61 12.90 16.23 5.78
CA VAL A 61 12.44 15.28 4.77
C VAL A 61 13.53 14.25 4.51
N SER A 62 13.19 13.14 3.88
CA SER A 62 14.18 12.11 3.53
C SER A 62 13.89 11.52 2.17
N ARG A 63 14.94 11.16 1.42
CA ARG A 63 14.82 10.33 0.21
C ARG A 63 14.53 8.85 0.54
N ASP A 64 14.68 8.47 1.81
CA ASP A 64 14.38 7.14 2.31
C ASP A 64 12.97 7.07 2.92
N ILE A 65 12.10 6.27 2.31
CA ILE A 65 10.72 6.09 2.79
C ILE A 65 10.65 5.34 4.12
N GLU A 66 11.55 4.38 4.36
CA GLU A 66 11.62 3.63 5.61
C GLU A 66 12.09 4.52 6.76
N LYS A 67 12.92 5.53 6.47
CA LYS A 67 13.18 6.60 7.42
C LYS A 67 11.92 7.39 7.75
N ALA A 68 11.20 7.86 6.73
CA ALA A 68 9.98 8.64 6.94
C ALA A 68 8.92 7.86 7.74
N ARG A 69 8.75 6.56 7.48
CA ARG A 69 7.82 5.65 8.20
C ARG A 69 8.00 5.66 9.72
N ARG A 70 9.21 5.91 10.21
CA ARG A 70 9.49 5.96 11.66
C ARG A 70 8.86 7.16 12.35
N TYR A 71 8.49 8.20 11.62
CA TYR A 71 7.95 9.43 12.17
C TYR A 71 6.41 9.49 12.11
N PRO A 72 5.77 10.08 13.14
CA PRO A 72 6.39 10.63 14.34
C PRO A 72 6.82 9.51 15.31
N ILE A 73 7.96 9.70 15.96
CA ILE A 73 8.51 8.72 16.91
C ILE A 73 7.56 8.57 18.11
N GLY A 74 7.32 7.32 18.54
CA GLY A 74 6.47 7.02 19.69
C GLY A 74 4.96 7.16 19.45
N LYS A 75 4.53 7.54 18.24
CA LYS A 75 3.12 7.53 17.88
C LYS A 75 2.69 6.13 17.39
N PRO A 76 1.45 5.69 17.68
CA PRO A 76 0.93 4.43 17.17
C PRO A 76 0.95 4.37 15.63
N GLU A 77 1.28 3.22 15.05
CA GLU A 77 1.33 3.01 13.59
C GLU A 77 0.02 3.37 12.89
N ASN A 78 -1.13 3.11 13.54
CA ASN A 78 -2.46 3.47 13.02
C ASN A 78 -2.79 4.97 13.05
N THR A 79 -1.82 5.83 13.40
CA THR A 79 -1.95 7.29 13.30
C THR A 79 -1.00 7.91 12.29
N LYS A 80 -0.05 7.12 11.74
CA LYS A 80 1.01 7.62 10.88
C LYS A 80 0.55 7.77 9.44
N VAL A 81 1.12 8.77 8.77
CA VAL A 81 0.91 9.11 7.37
C VAL A 81 2.29 9.42 6.76
N ILE A 82 2.53 8.93 5.54
CA ILE A 82 3.73 9.27 4.77
C ILE A 82 3.31 10.08 3.54
N LEU A 83 3.73 11.34 3.50
CA LEU A 83 3.53 12.22 2.35
C LEU A 83 4.67 12.04 1.35
N LYS A 84 4.32 11.91 0.07
CA LYS A 84 5.27 11.96 -1.05
C LYS A 84 5.47 13.40 -1.46
N LEU A 85 6.72 13.81 -1.57
CA LEU A 85 7.11 15.19 -1.83
C LEU A 85 7.91 15.29 -3.12
N ARG A 86 7.77 16.42 -3.80
CA ARG A 86 8.74 16.91 -4.79
C ARG A 86 9.43 18.11 -4.15
N VAL A 87 10.74 18.01 -3.96
CA VAL A 87 11.53 19.01 -3.24
C VAL A 87 12.55 19.62 -4.20
N ASN A 88 12.53 20.95 -4.32
CA ASN A 88 13.58 21.72 -4.99
C ASN A 88 14.68 22.07 -4.00
N VAL A 89 15.81 21.35 -4.05
CA VAL A 89 16.85 21.47 -3.01
C VAL A 89 17.69 22.74 -3.10
N GLY A 90 17.60 23.49 -4.22
CA GLY A 90 18.40 24.69 -4.44
C GLY A 90 19.89 24.44 -4.22
N ARG A 91 20.57 25.34 -3.51
CA ARG A 91 21.97 25.14 -3.09
C ARG A 91 22.05 24.20 -1.89
N VAL A 92 22.83 23.13 -1.99
CA VAL A 92 22.91 22.10 -0.95
C VAL A 92 24.24 22.15 -0.20
N LYS A 93 24.15 22.16 1.14
CA LYS A 93 25.28 22.00 2.03
C LYS A 93 25.30 20.60 2.62
N LYS A 94 26.39 19.87 2.36
CA LYS A 94 26.70 18.64 3.10
C LYS A 94 27.06 18.98 4.54
N ILE A 95 26.44 18.30 5.49
CA ILE A 95 26.71 18.35 6.93
C ILE A 95 27.01 16.92 7.41
N ASP A 96 28.27 16.60 7.65
CA ASP A 96 28.77 15.25 7.94
C ASP A 96 29.44 15.09 9.31
N GLY A 97 29.21 16.04 10.22
CA GLY A 97 29.73 16.00 11.59
C GLY A 97 28.92 16.84 12.56
N GLN A 98 28.86 16.41 13.84
CA GLN A 98 28.10 17.11 14.89
C GLN A 98 28.71 18.48 15.24
N ASP A 99 30.00 18.62 15.00
CA ASP A 99 30.82 19.82 15.15
C ASP A 99 30.95 20.63 13.86
N HIS A 100 30.26 20.24 12.78
CA HIS A 100 30.33 20.96 11.51
C HIS A 100 29.94 22.44 11.70
N PRO A 101 30.77 23.41 11.27
CA PRO A 101 30.62 24.83 11.63
C PRO A 101 29.29 25.45 11.16
N LEU A 102 28.76 24.97 10.04
CA LEU A 102 27.48 25.42 9.49
C LEU A 102 26.28 24.53 9.85
N ARG A 103 26.42 23.60 10.81
CA ARG A 103 25.37 22.61 11.10
C ARG A 103 24.00 23.25 11.37
N LEU A 104 23.98 24.38 12.07
CA LEU A 104 22.75 25.08 12.45
C LEU A 104 22.49 26.38 11.66
N THR A 105 23.48 26.87 10.88
CA THR A 105 23.52 28.22 10.28
C THR A 105 23.77 28.21 8.78
N TRP A 106 23.76 27.05 8.12
CA TRP A 106 23.95 26.92 6.67
C TRP A 106 23.02 27.82 5.84
N HIS A 107 21.82 28.12 6.33
CA HIS A 107 20.87 29.01 5.65
C HIS A 107 21.32 30.47 5.64
N ASP A 108 22.04 30.92 6.67
CA ASP A 108 22.63 32.26 6.73
C ASP A 108 23.72 32.45 5.65
N GLU A 109 24.36 31.35 5.25
CA GLU A 109 25.36 31.29 4.18
C GLU A 109 24.75 31.11 2.77
N GLY A 110 23.42 31.26 2.66
CA GLY A 110 22.69 31.23 1.40
C GLY A 110 22.50 29.83 0.80
N TYR A 111 22.60 28.77 1.61
CA TYR A 111 22.17 27.43 1.20
C TYR A 111 20.67 27.24 1.47
N ASP A 112 20.00 26.49 0.60
CA ASP A 112 18.57 26.19 0.71
C ASP A 112 18.33 24.80 1.32
N THR A 113 19.25 23.90 1.01
CA THR A 113 19.45 22.51 1.39
C THR A 113 20.47 22.23 2.50
N ALA A 114 20.17 21.72 3.70
CA ALA A 114 21.20 20.98 4.45
C ALA A 114 20.99 19.47 4.31
N TRP A 115 22.03 18.74 3.92
CA TRP A 115 21.98 17.31 3.69
C TRP A 115 22.99 16.56 4.56
N VAL A 116 22.49 15.54 5.26
CA VAL A 116 23.27 14.58 6.04
C VAL A 116 23.44 13.30 5.23
N PRO A 117 24.67 12.91 4.87
CA PRO A 117 24.94 11.64 4.20
C PRO A 117 24.62 10.43 5.06
N ARG A 118 24.40 9.29 4.41
CA ARG A 118 24.33 8.00 5.10
C ARG A 118 25.67 7.65 5.75
N GLY A 119 25.63 6.96 6.89
CA GLY A 119 26.83 6.36 7.50
C GLY A 119 27.85 7.36 8.06
N CYS A 120 27.51 8.64 8.20
CA CYS A 120 28.42 9.65 8.75
C CYS A 120 28.33 9.83 10.26
N GLY A 121 27.53 9.01 10.98
CA GLY A 121 27.40 9.09 12.44
C GLY A 121 26.59 10.29 12.95
N MET A 122 25.97 11.08 12.06
CA MET A 122 25.14 12.24 12.43
C MET A 122 23.80 11.88 13.05
N VAL A 123 23.22 10.74 12.66
CA VAL A 123 21.94 10.25 13.16
C VAL A 123 22.04 8.79 13.54
N THR A 124 21.38 8.39 14.62
CA THR A 124 21.41 7.01 15.14
C THR A 124 20.97 5.95 14.14
N SER A 125 20.16 6.33 13.15
CA SER A 125 19.74 5.40 12.09
C SER A 125 20.75 5.21 10.96
N GLU A 126 21.80 6.04 10.89
CA GLU A 126 22.75 6.09 9.76
C GLU A 126 22.11 6.39 8.38
N LEU A 127 20.81 6.68 8.35
CA LEU A 127 20.06 7.04 7.15
C LEU A 127 20.08 8.55 6.90
N GLU A 128 20.16 8.93 5.63
CA GLU A 128 20.27 10.33 5.19
C GLU A 128 19.12 11.20 5.65
N GLU A 129 19.39 12.50 5.81
CA GLU A 129 18.38 13.50 6.17
C GLU A 129 18.59 14.77 5.36
N ASP A 130 17.49 15.40 4.99
CA ASP A 130 17.50 16.68 4.33
C ASP A 130 16.67 17.66 5.19
N CYS A 131 17.21 18.86 5.42
CA CYS A 131 16.54 19.96 6.08
C CYS A 131 16.44 21.13 5.11
N VAL A 132 15.21 21.42 4.69
CA VAL A 132 14.91 22.46 3.70
C VAL A 132 14.52 23.75 4.42
N TRP A 133 15.15 24.87 4.07
CA TRP A 133 14.96 26.13 4.78
C TRP A 133 13.59 26.75 4.52
N ASP A 134 13.22 26.81 3.25
CA ASP A 134 12.00 27.43 2.75
C ASP A 134 10.94 26.38 2.41
N PRO A 135 9.81 26.33 3.15
CA PRO A 135 8.72 25.42 2.85
C PRO A 135 8.15 25.51 1.43
N GLU A 136 8.24 26.66 0.75
CA GLU A 136 7.71 26.84 -0.61
C GLU A 136 8.44 25.98 -1.66
N ARG A 137 9.65 25.49 -1.31
CA ARG A 137 10.42 24.55 -2.13
C ARG A 137 9.91 23.12 -2.08
N ILE A 138 8.92 22.84 -1.23
CA ILE A 138 8.36 21.51 -1.00
C ILE A 138 6.92 21.46 -1.50
N THR A 139 6.67 20.62 -2.48
CA THR A 139 5.31 20.32 -2.96
C THR A 139 4.92 18.92 -2.55
N VAL A 140 3.75 18.77 -1.91
CA VAL A 140 3.15 17.44 -1.70
C VAL A 140 2.58 16.96 -3.04
N VAL A 141 3.03 15.81 -3.50
CA VAL A 141 2.65 15.22 -4.79
C VAL A 141 1.95 13.87 -4.65
N GLY A 142 1.75 13.40 -3.41
CA GLY A 142 1.03 12.17 -3.14
C GLY A 142 1.03 11.78 -1.67
N VAL A 143 0.35 10.68 -1.38
CA VAL A 143 0.32 10.03 -0.07
C VAL A 143 0.72 8.58 -0.28
N GLU A 144 1.89 8.19 0.23
CA GLU A 144 2.35 6.80 0.10
C GLU A 144 1.58 5.91 1.06
N GLU A 145 1.40 6.37 2.30
CA GLU A 145 0.79 5.57 3.35
C GLU A 145 -0.13 6.38 4.25
N ALA A 146 -1.20 5.74 4.70
CA ALA A 146 -2.13 6.26 5.70
C ALA A 146 -2.76 5.08 6.47
N PRO A 147 -3.39 5.32 7.63
CA PRO A 147 -3.92 4.26 8.49
C PRO A 147 -4.97 3.35 7.85
N SER A 148 -5.63 3.80 6.79
CA SER A 148 -6.57 2.99 6.00
C SER A 148 -6.64 3.47 4.56
N SER A 149 -7.06 2.60 3.64
CA SER A 149 -7.30 2.97 2.25
C SER A 149 -8.32 4.11 2.13
N LYS A 150 -9.37 4.12 2.96
CA LYS A 150 -10.36 5.21 2.99
C LYS A 150 -9.70 6.55 3.32
N MET A 151 -8.83 6.58 4.33
CA MET A 151 -8.13 7.81 4.74
C MET A 151 -7.10 8.26 3.70
N LYS A 152 -6.37 7.32 3.09
CA LYS A 152 -5.48 7.60 1.96
C LYS A 152 -6.24 8.27 0.82
N THR A 153 -7.41 7.73 0.45
CA THR A 153 -8.28 8.35 -0.57
C THR A 153 -8.75 9.74 -0.17
N THR A 154 -9.10 9.97 1.10
CA THR A 154 -9.48 11.31 1.59
C THR A 154 -8.35 12.32 1.40
N PHE A 155 -7.11 11.98 1.76
CA PHE A 155 -5.97 12.88 1.57
C PHE A 155 -5.62 13.10 0.09
N LEU A 156 -5.71 12.06 -0.73
CA LEU A 156 -5.52 12.20 -2.18
C LEU A 156 -6.59 13.12 -2.81
N ALA A 157 -7.83 13.09 -2.30
CA ALA A 157 -8.88 14.00 -2.73
C ALA A 157 -8.62 15.45 -2.33
N MET A 158 -7.92 15.70 -1.21
CA MET A 158 -7.49 17.04 -0.83
C MET A 158 -6.39 17.57 -1.76
N LEU A 159 -5.49 16.70 -2.22
CA LEU A 159 -4.41 17.05 -3.16
C LEU A 159 -4.96 17.32 -4.56
N ASN A 160 -5.73 16.37 -5.09
CA ASN A 160 -6.22 16.36 -6.46
C ASN A 160 -7.72 16.06 -6.45
N PRO A 161 -8.59 17.02 -6.10
CA PRO A 161 -10.03 16.79 -5.98
C PRO A 161 -10.67 16.31 -7.29
N ASN A 162 -10.07 16.63 -8.44
CA ASN A 162 -10.54 16.19 -9.76
C ASN A 162 -10.10 14.76 -10.13
N GLU A 163 -9.14 14.17 -9.42
CA GLU A 163 -8.66 12.80 -9.67
C GLU A 163 -9.35 11.76 -8.80
N VAL A 164 -10.04 12.18 -7.72
CA VAL A 164 -10.79 11.25 -6.88
C VAL A 164 -12.28 11.36 -7.18
N VAL A 165 -12.84 10.28 -7.72
CA VAL A 165 -14.23 10.23 -8.18
C VAL A 165 -15.04 9.20 -7.42
N GLN A 166 -16.34 9.41 -7.25
CA GLN A 166 -17.22 8.33 -6.79
C GLN A 166 -17.50 7.38 -7.96
N ILE A 167 -17.39 6.08 -7.74
CA ILE A 167 -17.82 5.04 -8.66
C ILE A 167 -18.80 4.09 -7.95
N VAL A 168 -19.57 3.36 -8.76
CA VAL A 168 -20.46 2.29 -8.29
C VAL A 168 -19.94 0.97 -8.82
N VAL A 169 -19.76 -0.02 -7.95
CA VAL A 169 -19.53 -1.41 -8.36
C VAL A 169 -20.85 -2.16 -8.23
N LYS A 170 -21.26 -2.89 -9.26
CA LYS A 170 -22.46 -3.73 -9.25
C LYS A 170 -22.12 -5.19 -9.53
N ASP A 171 -22.67 -6.13 -8.77
CA ASP A 171 -22.61 -7.55 -9.12
C ASP A 171 -23.74 -7.94 -10.10
N LEU A 172 -23.83 -9.23 -10.42
CA LEU A 172 -24.82 -9.76 -11.36
C LEU A 172 -26.21 -9.92 -10.72
N GLU A 173 -26.25 -9.99 -9.39
CA GLU A 173 -27.44 -10.08 -8.57
C GLU A 173 -28.09 -8.69 -8.33
N GLY A 174 -27.42 -7.61 -8.74
CA GLY A 174 -27.90 -6.23 -8.64
C GLY A 174 -27.47 -5.50 -7.36
N ASN A 175 -26.71 -6.14 -6.48
CA ASN A 175 -26.14 -5.48 -5.31
C ASN A 175 -25.13 -4.42 -5.76
N SER A 176 -25.07 -3.32 -5.01
CA SER A 176 -24.27 -2.15 -5.36
C SER A 176 -23.38 -1.69 -4.21
N LEU A 177 -22.14 -1.33 -4.53
CA LEU A 177 -21.16 -0.77 -3.60
C LEU A 177 -20.64 0.56 -4.14
N ARG A 178 -20.83 1.65 -3.38
CA ARG A 178 -20.29 2.96 -3.71
C ARG A 178 -18.90 3.12 -3.12
N LEU A 179 -17.97 3.61 -3.94
CA LEU A 179 -16.57 3.72 -3.61
C LEU A 179 -16.00 5.06 -4.09
N MET A 180 -15.18 5.71 -3.27
CA MET A 180 -14.31 6.81 -3.75
C MET A 180 -13.07 6.18 -4.37
N ALA A 181 -12.82 6.42 -5.65
CA ALA A 181 -11.72 5.83 -6.42
C ALA A 181 -10.76 6.92 -6.89
N ASN A 182 -9.46 6.66 -6.80
CA ASN A 182 -8.46 7.53 -7.38
C ASN A 182 -8.21 7.10 -8.83
N LEU A 183 -8.41 7.98 -9.80
CA LEU A 183 -8.24 7.70 -11.21
C LEU A 183 -6.80 7.24 -11.56
N SER A 184 -5.79 7.58 -10.74
CA SER A 184 -4.42 7.09 -10.91
C SER A 184 -4.19 5.67 -10.40
N GLU A 185 -5.08 5.13 -9.55
CA GLU A 185 -4.93 3.77 -8.98
C GLU A 185 -5.14 2.70 -10.05
N SER A 186 -4.55 1.53 -9.85
CA SER A 186 -4.69 0.37 -10.72
C SER A 186 -6.02 -0.36 -10.49
N VAL A 187 -6.45 -1.12 -11.50
CA VAL A 187 -7.60 -2.03 -11.37
C VAL A 187 -7.38 -3.06 -10.26
N LEU A 188 -6.14 -3.55 -10.05
CA LEU A 188 -5.83 -4.46 -8.95
C LEU A 188 -6.06 -3.85 -7.56
N GLU A 189 -5.71 -2.59 -7.37
CA GLU A 189 -5.97 -1.86 -6.11
C GLU A 189 -7.47 -1.67 -5.87
N LEU A 190 -8.23 -1.37 -6.92
CA LEU A 190 -9.70 -1.34 -6.84
C LEU A 190 -10.26 -2.72 -6.44
N LYS A 191 -9.74 -3.82 -7.01
CA LYS A 191 -10.15 -5.18 -6.65
C LYS A 191 -9.88 -5.50 -5.17
N ALA A 192 -8.72 -5.13 -4.65
CA ALA A 192 -8.41 -5.32 -3.22
C ALA A 192 -9.42 -4.59 -2.31
N ARG A 193 -9.87 -3.40 -2.72
CA ARG A 193 -10.90 -2.66 -1.98
C ARG A 193 -12.28 -3.31 -2.07
N ILE A 194 -12.65 -3.85 -3.22
CA ILE A 194 -13.90 -4.63 -3.37
C ILE A 194 -13.83 -5.87 -2.47
N GLN A 195 -12.70 -6.60 -2.44
CA GLN A 195 -12.49 -7.74 -1.55
C GLN A 195 -12.74 -7.36 -0.08
N SER A 196 -12.24 -6.21 0.37
CA SER A 196 -12.40 -5.78 1.76
C SER A 196 -13.89 -5.68 2.18
N LYS A 197 -14.76 -5.31 1.22
CA LYS A 197 -16.20 -5.07 1.42
C LYS A 197 -17.08 -6.29 1.12
N TRP A 198 -16.78 -7.03 0.06
CA TRP A 198 -17.61 -8.14 -0.43
C TRP A 198 -16.97 -9.51 -0.26
N LYS A 199 -15.75 -9.59 0.29
CA LYS A 199 -15.01 -10.83 0.58
C LYS A 199 -14.69 -11.71 -0.63
N VAL A 200 -14.89 -11.20 -1.85
CA VAL A 200 -14.47 -11.85 -3.10
C VAL A 200 -12.98 -11.57 -3.35
N SER A 201 -12.14 -12.60 -3.47
CA SER A 201 -10.70 -12.42 -3.72
C SER A 201 -10.44 -11.75 -5.08
N PRO A 202 -9.36 -10.96 -5.26
CA PRO A 202 -9.06 -10.28 -6.53
C PRO A 202 -8.99 -11.21 -7.75
N ALA A 203 -8.56 -12.46 -7.54
CA ALA A 203 -8.49 -13.48 -8.59
C ALA A 203 -9.88 -13.92 -9.10
N GLN A 204 -10.90 -13.89 -8.24
CA GLN A 204 -12.29 -14.20 -8.62
C GLN A 204 -13.02 -12.99 -9.22
N GLN A 205 -12.46 -11.78 -9.08
CA GLN A 205 -13.08 -10.57 -9.58
C GLN A 205 -12.74 -10.37 -11.05
N ARG A 206 -13.75 -10.41 -11.93
CA ARG A 206 -13.63 -9.90 -13.29
C ARG A 206 -14.42 -8.60 -13.40
N LEU A 207 -13.69 -7.48 -13.37
CA LEU A 207 -14.31 -6.16 -13.50
C LEU A 207 -14.49 -5.81 -14.98
N ALA A 208 -15.61 -5.19 -15.31
CA ALA A 208 -15.90 -4.69 -16.65
C ALA A 208 -16.53 -3.30 -16.60
N TYR A 209 -16.18 -2.45 -17.56
CA TYR A 209 -16.75 -1.11 -17.74
C TYR A 209 -17.03 -0.87 -19.22
N GLY A 210 -18.21 -0.36 -19.55
CA GLY A 210 -18.59 -0.11 -20.96
C GLY A 210 -18.57 -1.36 -21.85
N GLY A 211 -18.75 -2.56 -21.28
CA GLY A 211 -18.62 -3.83 -22.00
C GLY A 211 -17.19 -4.35 -22.15
N THR A 212 -16.18 -3.60 -21.71
CA THR A 212 -14.77 -3.99 -21.78
C THR A 212 -14.29 -4.54 -20.43
N ALA A 213 -13.63 -5.69 -20.44
CA ALA A 213 -13.00 -6.25 -19.25
C ALA A 213 -11.77 -5.42 -18.85
N LEU A 214 -11.71 -5.03 -17.58
CA LEU A 214 -10.62 -4.22 -17.02
C LEU A 214 -9.41 -5.10 -16.68
N GLN A 215 -8.21 -4.61 -17.00
CA GLN A 215 -6.95 -5.32 -16.78
C GLN A 215 -6.24 -4.80 -15.54
N ASP A 216 -5.74 -5.72 -14.70
CA ASP A 216 -5.20 -5.44 -13.36
C ASP A 216 -4.12 -4.35 -13.33
N GLY A 217 -3.24 -4.30 -14.34
CA GLY A 217 -2.16 -3.31 -14.45
C GLY A 217 -2.56 -1.96 -15.06
N THR A 218 -3.81 -1.77 -15.46
CA THR A 218 -4.29 -0.51 -16.06
C THR A 218 -4.80 0.43 -14.97
N SER A 219 -4.56 1.74 -15.12
CA SER A 219 -5.13 2.73 -14.21
C SER A 219 -6.61 2.98 -14.51
N LEU A 220 -7.37 3.38 -13.50
CA LEU A 220 -8.81 3.67 -13.67
C LEU A 220 -9.07 4.80 -14.68
N ALA A 221 -8.19 5.80 -14.73
CA ALA A 221 -8.22 6.87 -15.75
C ALA A 221 -8.13 6.30 -17.17
N LYS A 222 -7.17 5.39 -17.41
CA LYS A 222 -6.96 4.76 -18.72
C LYS A 222 -8.12 3.85 -19.12
N CYS A 223 -8.81 3.28 -18.14
CA CYS A 223 -10.06 2.55 -18.34
C CYS A 223 -11.26 3.46 -18.67
N GLY A 224 -11.09 4.79 -18.63
CA GLY A 224 -12.13 5.77 -18.93
C GLY A 224 -13.13 5.99 -17.79
N LEU A 225 -12.81 5.53 -16.57
CA LEU A 225 -13.67 5.77 -15.42
C LEU A 225 -13.71 7.26 -15.10
N LYS A 226 -14.89 7.72 -14.71
CA LYS A 226 -15.20 9.10 -14.32
C LYS A 226 -16.22 9.11 -13.19
N GLN A 227 -16.55 10.30 -12.68
CA GLN A 227 -17.59 10.49 -11.69
C GLN A 227 -18.87 9.72 -12.01
N ASN A 228 -19.33 8.96 -11.03
CA ASN A 228 -20.51 8.09 -11.04
C ASN A 228 -20.48 6.94 -12.06
N SER A 229 -19.31 6.58 -12.57
CA SER A 229 -19.16 5.39 -13.44
C SER A 229 -19.61 4.12 -12.73
N THR A 230 -20.29 3.23 -13.46
CA THR A 230 -20.72 1.92 -12.96
C THR A 230 -19.81 0.84 -13.53
N VAL A 231 -19.04 0.18 -12.64
CA VAL A 231 -18.20 -0.97 -12.96
C VAL A 231 -18.98 -2.24 -12.60
N ASN A 232 -19.09 -3.17 -13.55
CA ASN A 232 -19.72 -4.46 -13.31
C ASN A 232 -18.67 -5.43 -12.75
N LEU A 233 -18.97 -6.03 -11.61
CA LEU A 233 -18.26 -7.18 -11.07
C LEU A 233 -18.92 -8.45 -11.61
N LEU A 234 -18.24 -9.08 -12.57
CA LEU A 234 -18.55 -10.43 -12.99
C LEU A 234 -17.81 -11.34 -12.00
N HIS A 235 -18.51 -11.86 -10.99
CA HIS A 235 -17.93 -12.87 -10.12
C HIS A 235 -17.70 -14.13 -10.96
N VAL A 236 -16.47 -14.62 -10.99
CA VAL A 236 -16.18 -15.90 -11.62
C VAL A 236 -16.06 -16.94 -10.52
N ASP A 237 -17.07 -17.80 -10.42
CA ASP A 237 -17.02 -19.00 -9.58
C ASP A 237 -16.17 -20.08 -10.25
N ASN A 238 -14.90 -19.72 -10.48
CA ASN A 238 -13.90 -20.62 -11.02
C ASN A 238 -13.56 -21.69 -9.98
N ALA A 239 -13.28 -22.88 -10.49
CA ALA A 239 -12.67 -23.91 -9.69
C ALA A 239 -11.26 -23.47 -9.28
N VAL A 240 -10.91 -23.69 -8.01
CA VAL A 240 -9.58 -23.47 -7.44
C VAL A 240 -9.12 -24.77 -6.79
N ASP A 241 -7.80 -24.96 -6.76
CA ASP A 241 -7.20 -26.05 -6.00
C ASP A 241 -6.99 -25.65 -4.54
N VAL A 242 -7.45 -26.49 -3.62
CA VAL A 242 -7.10 -26.41 -2.20
C VAL A 242 -6.34 -27.66 -1.77
N PHE A 243 -5.50 -27.55 -0.75
CA PHE A 243 -4.75 -28.66 -0.21
C PHE A 243 -5.40 -29.16 1.07
N VAL A 244 -5.65 -30.47 1.17
CA VAL A 244 -6.15 -31.12 2.38
C VAL A 244 -5.09 -32.05 2.92
N LYS A 245 -4.53 -31.70 4.08
CA LYS A 245 -3.54 -32.51 4.80
C LYS A 245 -4.26 -33.51 5.71
N THR A 246 -4.13 -34.80 5.42
CA THR A 246 -4.80 -35.87 6.18
C THR A 246 -4.02 -36.24 7.44
N LEU A 247 -4.65 -37.06 8.29
CA LEU A 247 -4.03 -37.61 9.51
C LEU A 247 -2.79 -38.47 9.23
N ALA A 248 -2.71 -39.08 8.05
CA ALA A 248 -1.54 -39.83 7.60
C ALA A 248 -0.42 -38.92 7.05
N ASN A 249 -0.50 -37.60 7.28
CA ASN A 249 0.42 -36.60 6.77
C ASN A 249 0.49 -36.55 5.22
N LYS A 250 -0.53 -37.11 4.53
CA LYS A 250 -0.68 -37.06 3.07
C LYS A 250 -1.40 -35.78 2.67
N THR A 251 -0.88 -35.05 1.70
CA THR A 251 -1.53 -33.86 1.14
C THR A 251 -2.32 -34.25 -0.11
N LEU A 252 -3.61 -33.90 -0.13
CA LEU A 252 -4.50 -34.08 -1.28
C LEU A 252 -4.75 -32.73 -1.94
N THR A 253 -4.66 -32.66 -3.26
CA THR A 253 -5.17 -31.50 -4.02
C THR A 253 -6.64 -31.73 -4.34
N ILE A 254 -7.54 -30.87 -3.87
CA ILE A 254 -8.97 -30.93 -4.14
C ILE A 254 -9.37 -29.69 -4.94
N GLU A 255 -9.90 -29.91 -6.13
CA GLU A 255 -10.49 -28.85 -6.94
C GLU A 255 -11.90 -28.54 -6.41
N VAL A 256 -12.15 -27.30 -6.02
CA VAL A 256 -13.40 -26.80 -5.43
C VAL A 256 -13.78 -25.44 -6.00
N LYS A 257 -15.06 -25.11 -5.98
CA LYS A 257 -15.50 -23.73 -6.11
C LYS A 257 -15.61 -23.10 -4.73
N LEU A 258 -15.13 -21.87 -4.55
CA LEU A 258 -15.15 -21.24 -3.22
C LEU A 258 -16.57 -20.94 -2.73
N SER A 259 -17.54 -20.88 -3.65
CA SER A 259 -18.98 -20.83 -3.36
C SER A 259 -19.55 -22.12 -2.77
N ASN A 260 -18.84 -23.26 -2.88
CA ASN A 260 -19.32 -24.56 -2.40
C ASN A 260 -19.30 -24.64 -0.88
N SER A 261 -20.17 -25.49 -0.34
CA SER A 261 -20.20 -25.81 1.08
C SER A 261 -19.01 -26.66 1.53
N VAL A 262 -18.68 -26.59 2.81
CA VAL A 262 -17.71 -27.49 3.45
C VAL A 262 -18.13 -28.95 3.31
N LEU A 263 -19.43 -29.26 3.37
CA LEU A 263 -19.92 -30.61 3.13
C LEU A 263 -19.52 -31.12 1.72
N SER A 264 -19.60 -30.28 0.70
CA SER A 264 -19.18 -30.61 -0.66
C SER A 264 -17.67 -30.89 -0.74
N LEU A 265 -16.85 -30.13 0.00
CA LEU A 265 -15.41 -30.41 0.15
C LEU A 265 -15.18 -31.76 0.84
N LYS A 266 -15.87 -32.04 1.95
CA LYS A 266 -15.74 -33.32 2.67
C LYS A 266 -16.12 -34.51 1.79
N GLN A 267 -17.16 -34.38 0.96
CA GLN A 267 -17.53 -35.40 -0.02
C GLN A 267 -16.42 -35.64 -1.04
N LYS A 268 -15.79 -34.59 -1.59
CA LYS A 268 -14.64 -34.73 -2.50
C LYS A 268 -13.42 -35.38 -1.81
N VAL A 269 -13.16 -35.05 -0.55
CA VAL A 269 -12.10 -35.70 0.24
C VAL A 269 -12.42 -37.17 0.47
N HIS A 270 -13.68 -37.51 0.75
CA HIS A 270 -14.12 -38.91 0.89
C HIS A 270 -13.85 -39.68 -0.41
N GLN A 271 -14.20 -39.13 -1.57
CA GLN A 271 -13.95 -39.75 -2.87
C GLN A 271 -12.45 -39.97 -3.14
N LYS A 272 -11.57 -39.03 -2.75
CA LYS A 272 -10.12 -39.14 -3.02
C LYS A 272 -9.32 -39.94 -1.98
N ALA A 273 -9.76 -39.98 -0.71
CA ALA A 273 -9.00 -40.58 0.39
C ALA A 273 -9.73 -41.74 1.09
N GLY A 274 -10.99 -42.01 0.77
CA GLY A 274 -11.80 -43.07 1.39
C GLY A 274 -12.24 -42.77 2.83
N ILE A 275 -11.94 -41.59 3.37
CA ILE A 275 -12.28 -41.22 4.75
C ILE A 275 -13.75 -40.80 4.79
N ALA A 276 -14.59 -41.48 5.57
CA ALA A 276 -16.02 -41.19 5.61
C ALA A 276 -16.28 -39.73 6.04
N VAL A 277 -17.25 -39.06 5.42
CA VAL A 277 -17.55 -37.63 5.67
C VAL A 277 -17.73 -37.34 7.16
N ASN A 278 -18.45 -38.20 7.87
CA ASN A 278 -18.70 -38.09 9.30
C ASN A 278 -17.44 -38.31 10.17
N GLN A 279 -16.32 -38.77 9.62
CA GLN A 279 -15.02 -38.89 10.30
C GLN A 279 -14.10 -37.70 10.02
N GLN A 280 -14.45 -36.84 9.07
CA GLN A 280 -13.62 -35.70 8.69
C GLN A 280 -13.91 -34.48 9.58
N ILE A 281 -12.93 -34.12 10.39
CA ILE A 281 -12.89 -32.83 11.09
C ILE A 281 -11.86 -31.98 10.36
N LEU A 282 -12.33 -31.04 9.54
CA LEU A 282 -11.46 -30.16 8.75
C LEU A 282 -11.29 -28.83 9.47
N THR A 283 -10.06 -28.31 9.49
CA THR A 283 -9.74 -27.02 10.09
C THR A 283 -8.93 -26.14 9.14
N PHE A 284 -9.15 -24.83 9.22
CA PHE A 284 -8.38 -23.82 8.50
C PHE A 284 -8.03 -22.67 9.46
N GLY A 285 -6.73 -22.46 9.69
CA GLY A 285 -6.27 -21.59 10.77
C GLY A 285 -6.79 -22.06 12.13
N SER A 286 -7.46 -21.16 12.86
CA SER A 286 -8.09 -21.43 14.16
C SER A 286 -9.54 -21.93 14.06
N HIS A 287 -10.07 -22.12 12.85
CA HIS A 287 -11.49 -22.43 12.64
C HIS A 287 -11.69 -23.90 12.29
N THR A 288 -12.65 -24.55 12.95
CA THR A 288 -13.23 -25.81 12.50
C THR A 288 -14.28 -25.51 11.43
N LEU A 289 -14.24 -26.24 10.32
CA LEU A 289 -15.11 -26.02 9.18
C LEU A 289 -16.45 -26.74 9.38
N GLU A 290 -17.54 -25.97 9.31
CA GLU A 290 -18.92 -26.40 9.52
C GLU A 290 -19.61 -26.72 8.19
N ASP A 291 -20.37 -27.82 8.14
CA ASP A 291 -20.85 -28.45 6.90
C ASP A 291 -21.69 -27.54 5.99
N ASP A 292 -22.48 -26.66 6.60
CA ASP A 292 -23.41 -25.73 5.94
C ASP A 292 -22.76 -24.42 5.49
N GLN A 293 -21.55 -24.13 5.97
CA GLN A 293 -20.80 -22.92 5.61
C GLN A 293 -20.11 -23.06 4.26
N LYS A 294 -19.97 -21.95 3.54
CA LYS A 294 -19.21 -21.89 2.29
C LYS A 294 -17.70 -21.86 2.54
N LEU A 295 -16.89 -22.35 1.62
CA LEU A 295 -15.44 -22.30 1.75
C LEU A 295 -14.92 -20.85 1.82
N GLU A 296 -15.49 -19.94 1.01
CA GLU A 296 -15.10 -18.53 0.99
C GLU A 296 -15.32 -17.81 2.34
N SER A 297 -16.26 -18.25 3.17
CA SER A 297 -16.55 -17.58 4.45
C SER A 297 -15.40 -17.70 5.46
N TYR A 298 -14.58 -18.75 5.33
CA TYR A 298 -13.38 -18.96 6.13
C TYR A 298 -12.13 -18.26 5.56
N GLY A 299 -12.26 -17.52 4.46
CA GLY A 299 -11.13 -16.89 3.78
C GLY A 299 -10.25 -17.89 3.03
N ILE A 300 -10.75 -19.09 2.73
CA ILE A 300 -10.07 -20.08 1.90
C ILE A 300 -9.93 -19.53 0.48
N GLN A 301 -8.75 -19.69 -0.09
CA GLN A 301 -8.35 -19.19 -1.41
C GLN A 301 -7.65 -20.32 -2.19
N GLN A 302 -7.29 -20.03 -3.43
CA GLN A 302 -6.41 -20.90 -4.21
C GLN A 302 -5.15 -21.28 -3.40
N HIS A 303 -4.81 -22.57 -3.43
CA HIS A 303 -3.69 -23.19 -2.75
C HIS A 303 -3.70 -23.10 -1.21
N SER A 304 -4.84 -22.76 -0.61
CA SER A 304 -5.00 -22.80 0.85
C SER A 304 -4.85 -24.23 1.38
N THR A 305 -4.21 -24.36 2.55
CA THR A 305 -4.01 -25.67 3.21
C THR A 305 -4.98 -25.85 4.38
N ILE A 306 -5.88 -26.83 4.24
CA ILE A 306 -6.86 -27.28 5.22
C ILE A 306 -6.29 -28.55 5.89
N THR A 307 -6.38 -28.63 7.21
CA THR A 307 -5.84 -29.76 7.97
C THR A 307 -6.97 -30.63 8.50
N MET A 308 -6.81 -31.95 8.45
CA MET A 308 -7.72 -32.90 9.07
C MET A 308 -7.26 -33.19 10.50
N GLN A 309 -8.17 -33.12 11.47
CA GLN A 309 -7.91 -33.44 12.87
C GLN A 309 -8.43 -34.84 13.26
N GLY A 310 -7.69 -35.50 14.16
CA GLY A 310 -8.06 -36.79 14.69
C GLY A 310 -9.13 -36.63 15.74
N ARG A 311 -10.09 -37.55 15.78
CA ARG A 311 -10.99 -37.66 16.94
C ARG A 311 -10.20 -38.23 18.11
N LEU A 312 -10.11 -37.47 19.20
CA LEU A 312 -9.69 -38.03 20.48
C LEU A 312 -10.74 -39.07 20.87
N ARG A 313 -10.35 -40.34 20.97
CA ARG A 313 -11.19 -41.36 21.59
C ARG A 313 -11.15 -41.08 23.10
N GLY A 314 -12.28 -40.67 23.67
CA GLY A 314 -12.47 -40.70 25.12
C GLY A 314 -12.36 -42.14 25.59
N GLY A 315 -11.49 -42.38 26.58
CA GLY A 315 -11.41 -43.64 27.31
C GLY A 315 -12.53 -43.76 28.32
#